data_AF-A0A8E0V2F2-F1
#
_entry.id   AF-A0A8E0V2F2-F1
#
_cell.length_a   1.000
_cell.length_b   1.000
_cell.length_c   1.000
_cell.angle_alpha   90.00
_cell.angle_beta   90.00
_cell.angle_gamma   90.00
#
_symmetry.space_group_name_H-M   'P 1'
#
loop_
_entity.id
_entity.type
_entity.pdbx_description
1 polymer ?
#
loop_
_entity_poly.entity_id
_entity_poly.type
_entity_poly.pdbx_seq_one_letter_code
_entity_poly.pdbx_strand_id
1 'polypeptide(L)'
;MKLVWLAQRLGRQGQRRKLARIVSSLCVIVALTALCLYVLLAYYLANDPRLVPVAFQHAKSILLVTAHPDDETLFFSPSITYRRDDPHVQRALLAISSGNYEGIGDRRRQEIHDSCSVLGIVPDRCVVLDNAELQDNPKKWWNEDLIKDLVASHVQKWNVDLIITFDNGGVSGHINHRAVSAGVRKYITSTPQAPPAYTLQSTFLLRKYSSLIDLIPTAIPFSWRILKAILTSPVASAADGVHDLSPLDAYNDKVLLVSPWRTYLVSRAAFSQHASQYSWDRSFYLVISRYMWFNNLNKMVV
;
A
#
# COMPACT_ATOMS: atom_id res chain seq x y z
N MET A 1 62.18 -10.46 -2.93
CA MET A 1 60.96 -10.40 -2.08
C MET A 1 60.15 -9.10 -2.24
N LYS A 2 60.75 -7.89 -2.21
CA LYS A 2 60.00 -6.62 -2.32
C LYS A 2 59.25 -6.40 -3.65
N LEU A 3 59.81 -6.82 -4.79
CA LEU A 3 59.20 -6.67 -6.13
C LEU A 3 57.94 -7.53 -6.33
N VAL A 4 57.96 -8.78 -5.85
CA VAL A 4 56.80 -9.68 -5.90
C VAL A 4 55.65 -9.14 -5.04
N TRP A 5 55.96 -8.57 -3.88
CA TRP A 5 54.97 -7.93 -3.01
C TRP A 5 54.34 -6.68 -3.64
N LEU A 6 55.14 -5.84 -4.31
CA LEU A 6 54.66 -4.66 -5.05
C LEU A 6 53.76 -5.05 -6.24
N ALA A 7 54.15 -6.07 -7.02
CA ALA A 7 53.33 -6.58 -8.12
C ALA A 7 52.00 -7.17 -7.63
N GLN A 8 52.02 -7.94 -6.54
CA GLN A 8 50.81 -8.47 -5.89
C GLN A 8 49.90 -7.36 -5.36
N ARG A 9 50.47 -6.28 -4.79
CA ARG A 9 49.72 -5.12 -4.29
C ARG A 9 49.08 -4.32 -5.43
N LEU A 10 49.80 -4.09 -6.53
CA LEU A 10 49.29 -3.43 -7.73
C LEU A 10 48.19 -4.26 -8.42
N GLY A 11 48.38 -5.58 -8.52
CA GLY A 11 47.36 -6.50 -9.04
C GLY A 11 46.08 -6.50 -8.21
N ARG A 12 46.20 -6.58 -6.87
CA ARG A 12 45.06 -6.44 -5.94
C ARG A 12 44.38 -5.08 -6.05
N GLN A 13 45.13 -3.99 -6.25
CA GLN A 13 44.58 -2.65 -6.43
C GLN A 13 43.85 -2.50 -7.77
N GLY A 14 44.39 -3.06 -8.85
CA GLY A 14 43.73 -3.13 -10.17
C GLY A 14 42.43 -3.94 -10.14
N GLN A 15 42.45 -5.10 -9.47
CA GLN A 15 41.27 -5.95 -9.29
C GLN A 15 40.20 -5.27 -8.42
N ARG A 16 40.59 -4.59 -7.32
CA ARG A 16 39.69 -3.77 -6.51
C ARG A 16 39.06 -2.62 -7.31
N ARG A 17 39.83 -1.93 -8.14
CA ARG A 17 39.32 -0.87 -9.03
C ARG A 17 38.35 -1.43 -10.09
N LYS A 18 38.64 -2.60 -10.67
CA LYS A 18 37.74 -3.29 -11.61
C LYS A 18 36.43 -3.69 -10.92
N LEU A 19 36.52 -4.29 -9.73
CA LEU A 19 35.34 -4.65 -8.93
C LEU A 19 34.50 -3.42 -8.57
N ALA A 20 35.13 -2.34 -8.10
CA ALA A 20 34.44 -1.09 -7.76
C ALA A 20 33.70 -0.50 -8.98
N ARG A 21 34.29 -0.54 -10.18
CA ARG A 21 33.63 -0.11 -11.42
C ARG A 21 32.43 -0.99 -11.77
N ILE A 22 32.55 -2.31 -11.63
CA ILE A 22 31.46 -3.25 -11.89
C ILE A 22 30.30 -2.98 -10.90
N VAL A 23 30.59 -2.87 -9.61
CA VAL A 23 29.60 -2.57 -8.57
C VAL A 23 28.92 -1.24 -8.84
N SER A 24 29.70 -0.18 -9.13
CA SER A 24 29.16 1.14 -9.46
C SER A 24 28.25 1.09 -10.69
N SER A 25 28.66 0.38 -11.75
CA SER A 25 27.84 0.23 -12.97
C SER A 25 26.53 -0.50 -12.68
N LEU A 26 26.57 -1.57 -11.88
CA LEU A 26 25.39 -2.31 -11.46
C LEU A 26 24.43 -1.44 -10.63
N CYS A 27 24.95 -0.66 -9.69
CA CYS A 27 24.15 0.28 -8.89
C CYS A 27 23.44 1.30 -9.78
N VAL A 28 24.13 1.85 -10.78
CA VAL A 28 23.55 2.79 -11.75
C VAL A 28 22.45 2.12 -12.57
N ILE A 29 22.69 0.90 -13.08
CA ILE A 29 21.68 0.15 -13.85
C ILE A 29 20.43 -0.12 -13.00
N VAL A 30 20.60 -0.54 -11.74
CA VAL A 30 19.48 -0.78 -10.82
C VAL A 30 18.71 0.51 -10.55
N ALA A 31 19.40 1.61 -10.26
CA ALA A 31 18.76 2.90 -10.00
C ALA A 31 17.99 3.42 -11.22
N LEU A 32 18.58 3.34 -12.42
CA LEU A 32 17.92 3.73 -13.67
C LEU A 32 16.73 2.83 -13.98
N THR A 33 16.84 1.51 -13.77
CA THR A 33 15.72 0.58 -13.97
C THR A 33 14.57 0.91 -13.03
N ALA A 34 14.85 1.14 -11.74
CA ALA A 34 13.85 1.53 -10.76
C ALA A 34 13.17 2.86 -11.14
N LEU A 35 13.95 3.86 -11.57
CA LEU A 35 13.43 5.16 -11.99
C LEU A 35 12.58 5.06 -13.26
N CYS A 36 13.04 4.35 -14.30
CA CYS A 36 12.29 4.17 -15.53
C CYS A 36 10.97 3.43 -15.27
N LEU A 37 11.01 2.37 -14.46
CA LEU A 37 9.81 1.63 -14.07
C LEU A 37 8.85 2.49 -13.24
N TYR A 38 9.37 3.30 -12.31
CA TYR A 38 8.58 4.26 -11.56
C TYR A 38 7.91 5.28 -12.48
N VAL A 39 8.66 5.90 -13.39
CA VAL A 39 8.12 6.89 -14.33
C VAL A 39 7.06 6.26 -15.24
N LEU A 40 7.31 5.05 -15.74
CA LEU A 40 6.35 4.30 -16.53
C LEU A 40 5.04 4.06 -15.78
N LEU A 41 5.11 3.49 -14.56
CA LEU A 41 3.92 3.07 -13.82
C LEU A 41 3.19 4.21 -13.13
N ALA A 42 3.92 5.21 -12.61
CA ALA A 42 3.33 6.30 -11.85
C ALA A 42 2.76 7.43 -12.73
N TYR A 43 3.15 7.51 -14.02
CA TYR A 43 2.73 8.59 -14.91
C TYR A 43 2.14 8.06 -16.22
N TYR A 44 2.90 7.29 -17.01
CA TYR A 44 2.46 6.88 -18.34
C TYR A 44 1.34 5.83 -18.31
N LEU A 45 1.38 4.91 -17.34
CA LEU A 45 0.38 3.85 -17.19
C LEU A 45 -0.49 4.00 -15.93
N ALA A 46 -0.44 5.13 -15.24
CA ALA A 46 -1.04 5.31 -13.90
C ALA A 46 -2.54 4.98 -13.83
N ASN A 47 -3.27 5.29 -14.90
CA ASN A 47 -4.72 5.09 -15.00
C ASN A 47 -5.09 4.00 -16.02
N ASP A 48 -4.13 3.17 -16.42
CA ASP A 48 -4.41 2.11 -17.38
C ASP A 48 -5.28 1.02 -16.72
N PRO A 49 -6.51 0.77 -17.22
CA PRO A 49 -7.42 -0.18 -16.59
C PRO A 49 -6.86 -1.61 -16.57
N ARG A 50 -5.93 -1.95 -17.49
CA ARG A 50 -5.35 -3.29 -17.59
C ARG A 50 -4.37 -3.60 -16.46
N LEU A 51 -3.91 -2.61 -15.69
CA LEU A 51 -2.98 -2.83 -14.58
C LEU A 51 -3.68 -3.28 -13.29
N VAL A 52 -4.97 -3.01 -13.16
CA VAL A 52 -5.75 -3.31 -11.95
C VAL A 52 -6.92 -4.26 -12.24
N PRO A 53 -7.34 -5.10 -11.27
CA PRO A 53 -8.51 -5.96 -11.41
C PRO A 53 -9.81 -5.18 -11.65
N VAL A 54 -10.84 -5.87 -12.16
CA VAL A 54 -12.18 -5.30 -12.42
C VAL A 54 -12.77 -4.63 -11.17
N ALA A 55 -12.53 -5.21 -9.99
CA ALA A 55 -12.94 -4.63 -8.71
C ALA A 55 -12.41 -3.20 -8.51
N PHE A 56 -11.15 -2.93 -8.84
CA PHE A 56 -10.54 -1.60 -8.74
C PHE A 56 -11.01 -0.65 -9.85
N GLN A 57 -11.26 -1.17 -11.05
CA GLN A 57 -11.75 -0.38 -12.19
C GLN A 57 -13.15 0.17 -11.91
N HIS A 58 -14.03 -0.65 -11.35
CA HIS A 58 -15.45 -0.30 -11.17
C HIS A 58 -15.79 0.25 -9.78
N ALA A 59 -14.90 0.15 -8.79
CA ALA A 59 -15.17 0.63 -7.43
C ALA A 59 -15.51 2.12 -7.41
N LYS A 60 -16.62 2.46 -6.76
CA LYS A 60 -17.11 3.83 -6.52
C LYS A 60 -17.08 4.18 -5.04
N SER A 61 -16.97 3.20 -4.14
CA SER A 61 -16.99 3.40 -2.70
C SER A 61 -15.94 2.51 -2.03
N ILE A 62 -14.75 3.08 -1.84
CA ILE A 62 -13.56 2.36 -1.38
C ILE A 62 -13.38 2.58 0.12
N LEU A 63 -13.33 1.50 0.89
CA LEU A 63 -13.08 1.52 2.33
C LEU A 63 -11.67 1.04 2.65
N LEU A 64 -10.90 1.88 3.35
CA LEU A 64 -9.68 1.46 4.03
C LEU A 64 -10.00 1.16 5.50
N VAL A 65 -9.65 -0.04 5.97
CA VAL A 65 -9.78 -0.44 7.39
C VAL A 65 -8.39 -0.54 8.01
N THR A 66 -8.09 0.30 9.00
CA THR A 66 -6.80 0.35 9.72
C THR A 66 -6.98 0.07 11.21
N ALA A 67 -5.88 -0.15 11.92
CA ALA A 67 -5.92 -0.42 13.36
C ALA A 67 -5.88 0.90 14.13
N HIS A 68 -5.00 1.82 13.73
CA HIS A 68 -4.66 3.02 14.50
C HIS A 68 -4.62 4.29 13.64
N PRO A 69 -4.65 5.47 14.29
CA PRO A 69 -4.29 6.76 13.67
C PRO A 69 -2.81 6.82 13.29
N ASP A 70 -2.55 7.03 11.98
CA ASP A 70 -1.26 7.09 11.25
C ASP A 70 -1.07 5.99 10.20
N ASP A 71 -1.71 4.83 10.40
CA ASP A 71 -1.63 3.68 9.52
C ASP A 71 -1.98 4.03 8.06
N GLU A 72 -2.98 4.90 7.89
CA GLU A 72 -3.52 5.27 6.58
C GLU A 72 -2.49 5.98 5.71
N THR A 73 -1.58 6.72 6.33
CA THR A 73 -0.54 7.48 5.65
C THR A 73 0.81 6.78 5.69
N LEU A 74 1.14 6.02 6.74
CA LEU A 74 2.39 5.25 6.79
C LEU A 74 2.37 4.05 5.84
N PHE A 75 1.32 3.23 5.89
CA PHE A 75 1.30 1.95 5.19
C PHE A 75 0.51 2.00 3.88
N PHE A 76 -0.55 2.80 3.85
CA PHE A 76 -1.54 2.79 2.79
C PHE A 76 -1.53 4.04 1.90
N SER A 77 -0.46 4.86 1.93
CA SER A 77 -0.35 6.09 1.13
C SER A 77 -0.82 5.94 -0.33
N PRO A 78 -0.31 4.98 -1.14
CA PRO A 78 -0.82 4.72 -2.48
C PRO A 78 -2.27 4.21 -2.55
N SER A 79 -2.70 3.42 -1.57
CA SER A 79 -4.06 2.86 -1.53
C SER A 79 -5.11 3.91 -1.18
N ILE A 80 -4.88 4.74 -0.16
CA ILE A 80 -5.82 5.77 0.31
C ILE A 80 -5.93 6.95 -0.66
N THR A 81 -4.94 7.15 -1.53
CA THR A 81 -4.95 8.17 -2.59
C THR A 81 -5.41 7.64 -3.95
N TYR A 82 -5.73 6.35 -4.06
CA TYR A 82 -6.21 5.75 -5.31
C TYR A 82 -7.52 6.41 -5.78
N ARG A 83 -7.57 6.80 -7.06
CA ARG A 83 -8.69 7.54 -7.68
C ARG A 83 -9.15 8.79 -6.91
N ARG A 84 -8.27 9.44 -6.16
CA ARG A 84 -8.60 10.65 -5.37
C ARG A 84 -9.16 11.82 -6.17
N ASP A 85 -8.77 11.93 -7.45
CA ASP A 85 -9.18 13.02 -8.34
C ASP A 85 -10.44 12.65 -9.15
N ASP A 86 -11.01 11.46 -8.95
CA ASP A 86 -12.22 11.02 -9.63
C ASP A 86 -13.47 11.47 -8.85
N PRO A 87 -14.30 12.36 -9.41
CA PRO A 87 -15.48 12.90 -8.71
C PRO A 87 -16.58 11.84 -8.47
N HIS A 88 -16.51 10.68 -9.13
CA HIS A 88 -17.47 9.59 -8.98
C HIS A 88 -17.01 8.52 -7.98
N VAL A 89 -15.83 8.68 -7.37
CA VAL A 89 -15.29 7.76 -6.38
C VAL A 89 -15.26 8.43 -5.00
N GLN A 90 -15.92 7.78 -4.04
CA GLN A 90 -15.84 8.13 -2.65
C GLN A 90 -14.88 7.18 -1.92
N ARG A 91 -14.06 7.77 -1.06
CA ARG A 91 -13.15 7.03 -0.17
C ARG A 91 -13.66 7.12 1.26
N ALA A 92 -13.40 6.10 2.04
CA ALA A 92 -13.71 6.02 3.45
C ALA A 92 -12.54 5.43 4.23
N LEU A 93 -12.41 5.85 5.49
CA LEU A 93 -11.43 5.36 6.45
C LEU A 93 -12.16 4.92 7.72
N LEU A 94 -11.90 3.70 8.14
CA LEU A 94 -12.32 3.16 9.43
C LEU A 94 -11.08 2.74 10.23
N ALA A 95 -10.71 3.53 11.23
CA ALA A 95 -9.70 3.17 12.21
C ALA A 95 -10.38 2.45 13.38
N ILE A 96 -9.99 1.21 13.64
CA ILE A 96 -10.63 0.33 14.63
C ILE A 96 -10.37 0.76 16.08
N SER A 97 -9.33 1.56 16.32
CA SER A 97 -8.99 2.10 17.62
C SER A 97 -8.53 3.56 17.51
N SER A 98 -8.69 4.30 18.59
CA SER A 98 -8.17 5.67 18.76
C SER A 98 -6.65 5.72 19.00
N GLY A 99 -5.98 4.55 19.10
CA GLY A 99 -4.54 4.50 19.37
C GLY A 99 -4.19 4.96 20.79
N ASN A 100 -5.08 4.76 21.76
CA ASN A 100 -4.99 5.33 23.11
C ASN A 100 -4.00 4.60 24.05
N TYR A 101 -3.02 3.85 23.52
CA TYR A 101 -2.08 3.10 24.36
C TYR A 101 -1.29 4.00 25.33
N GLU A 102 -1.00 5.23 24.90
CA GLU A 102 -0.27 6.25 25.69
C GLU A 102 -1.20 7.24 26.41
N GLY A 103 -2.52 7.02 26.41
CA GLY A 103 -3.49 7.94 27.04
C GLY A 103 -3.79 9.22 26.25
N ILE A 104 -3.40 9.28 24.97
CA ILE A 104 -3.58 10.45 24.08
C ILE A 104 -4.53 10.19 22.89
N GLY A 105 -5.46 9.24 23.03
CA GLY A 105 -6.37 8.81 21.98
C GLY A 105 -7.28 9.92 21.44
N ASP A 106 -7.73 10.84 22.30
CA ASP A 106 -8.55 11.99 21.85
C ASP A 106 -7.77 12.91 20.92
N ARG A 107 -6.48 13.15 21.22
CA ARG A 107 -5.60 13.92 20.35
C ARG A 107 -5.40 13.19 19.02
N ARG A 108 -5.07 11.90 19.04
CA ARG A 108 -4.86 11.09 17.83
C ARG A 108 -6.12 10.98 16.95
N ARG A 109 -7.30 10.97 17.58
CA ARG A 109 -8.59 11.06 16.88
C ARG A 109 -8.73 12.39 16.13
N GLN A 110 -8.36 13.51 16.73
CA GLN A 110 -8.36 14.79 16.02
C GLN A 110 -7.34 14.77 14.86
N GLU A 111 -6.11 14.29 15.11
CA GLU A 111 -5.03 14.26 14.12
C GLU A 111 -5.40 13.44 12.86
N ILE A 112 -6.07 12.29 13.00
CA ILE A 112 -6.52 11.51 11.84
C ILE A 112 -7.71 12.16 11.11
N HIS A 113 -8.59 12.89 11.80
CA HIS A 113 -9.64 13.66 11.12
C HIS A 113 -9.04 14.79 10.28
N ASP A 114 -8.01 15.47 10.79
CA ASP A 114 -7.25 16.48 10.05
C ASP A 114 -6.50 15.84 8.86
N SER A 115 -5.90 14.66 9.05
CA SER A 115 -5.29 13.84 7.98
C SER A 115 -6.32 13.50 6.89
N CYS A 116 -7.51 13.01 7.26
CA CYS A 116 -8.62 12.73 6.36
C CYS A 116 -9.04 13.95 5.53
N SER A 117 -9.09 15.13 6.14
CA SER A 117 -9.37 16.39 5.44
C SER A 117 -8.36 16.66 4.34
N VAL A 118 -7.06 16.49 4.62
CA VAL A 118 -5.97 16.63 3.62
C VAL A 118 -6.07 15.57 2.52
N LEU A 119 -6.44 14.33 2.88
CA LEU A 119 -6.64 13.23 1.94
C LEU A 119 -7.88 13.42 1.04
N GLY A 120 -8.77 14.37 1.37
CA GLY A 120 -10.04 14.62 0.68
C GLY A 120 -11.09 13.55 0.99
N ILE A 121 -11.08 12.99 2.20
CA ILE A 121 -12.09 12.07 2.71
C ILE A 121 -13.12 12.91 3.48
N VAL A 122 -14.39 12.80 3.10
CA VAL A 122 -15.45 13.56 3.77
C VAL A 122 -15.59 13.13 5.25
N PRO A 123 -15.90 14.07 6.17
CA PRO A 123 -15.92 13.78 7.61
C PRO A 123 -16.78 12.56 7.99
N ASP A 124 -17.97 12.42 7.41
CA ASP A 124 -18.90 11.31 7.70
C ASP A 124 -18.39 9.92 7.26
N ARG A 125 -17.30 9.89 6.49
CA ARG A 125 -16.62 8.69 5.98
C ARG A 125 -15.22 8.51 6.56
N CYS A 126 -14.84 9.29 7.57
CA CYS A 126 -13.61 9.11 8.34
C CYS A 126 -13.98 8.84 9.79
N VAL A 127 -13.99 7.59 10.22
CA VAL A 127 -14.43 7.17 11.55
C VAL A 127 -13.29 6.52 12.31
N VAL A 128 -13.13 6.96 13.57
CA VAL A 128 -12.17 6.41 14.52
C VAL A 128 -12.97 5.85 15.68
N LEU A 129 -12.89 4.55 15.89
CA LEU A 129 -13.62 3.88 16.95
C LEU A 129 -12.88 3.97 18.27
N ASP A 130 -13.64 3.92 19.36
CA ASP A 130 -13.11 3.92 20.72
C ASP A 130 -13.84 2.88 21.57
N ASN A 131 -13.81 1.64 21.10
CA ASN A 131 -14.43 0.52 21.79
C ASN A 131 -13.50 0.02 22.92
N ALA A 132 -14.03 -0.21 24.11
CA ALA A 132 -13.26 -0.68 25.27
C ALA A 132 -12.57 -2.04 25.04
N GLU A 133 -13.12 -2.91 24.19
CA GLU A 133 -12.54 -4.21 23.85
C GLU A 133 -11.40 -4.12 22.81
N LEU A 134 -11.40 -3.05 22.01
CA LEU A 134 -10.49 -2.81 20.88
C LEU A 134 -9.51 -1.65 21.15
N GLN A 135 -9.17 -1.45 22.41
CA GLN A 135 -8.14 -0.47 22.79
C GLN A 135 -6.77 -0.93 22.30
N ASP A 136 -5.97 0.04 21.87
CA ASP A 136 -4.61 -0.20 21.40
C ASP A 136 -3.78 -0.90 22.48
N ASN A 137 -3.34 -2.12 22.19
CA ASN A 137 -2.43 -2.86 23.03
C ASN A 137 -1.55 -3.79 22.16
N PRO A 138 -0.22 -3.56 22.08
CA PRO A 138 0.66 -4.33 21.20
C PRO A 138 0.84 -5.81 21.63
N LYS A 139 0.22 -6.23 22.75
CA LYS A 139 0.28 -7.59 23.28
C LYS A 139 -1.07 -8.31 23.29
N LYS A 140 -2.18 -7.63 22.96
CA LYS A 140 -3.54 -8.20 23.05
C LYS A 140 -4.10 -8.45 21.66
N TRP A 141 -4.56 -9.66 21.40
CA TRP A 141 -5.35 -9.95 20.20
C TRP A 141 -6.76 -9.37 20.37
N TRP A 142 -7.26 -8.65 19.37
CA TRP A 142 -8.60 -8.07 19.37
C TRP A 142 -9.68 -9.08 18.97
N ASN A 143 -10.91 -8.84 19.43
CA ASN A 143 -12.05 -9.70 19.11
C ASN A 143 -12.44 -9.57 17.63
N GLU A 144 -12.24 -10.64 16.88
CA GLU A 144 -12.50 -10.70 15.43
C GLU A 144 -14.00 -10.59 15.08
N ASP A 145 -14.90 -11.11 15.93
CA ASP A 145 -16.35 -10.99 15.70
C ASP A 145 -16.82 -9.55 15.83
N LEU A 146 -16.29 -8.83 16.82
CA LEU A 146 -16.59 -7.42 16.98
C LEU A 146 -16.06 -6.60 15.80
N ILE A 147 -14.83 -6.86 15.33
CA ILE A 147 -14.29 -6.20 14.13
C ILE A 147 -15.15 -6.53 12.91
N LYS A 148 -15.55 -7.79 12.74
CA LYS A 148 -16.44 -8.23 11.65
C LYS A 148 -17.75 -7.43 11.65
N ASP A 149 -18.41 -7.30 12.79
CA ASP A 149 -19.69 -6.59 12.91
C ASP A 149 -19.53 -5.07 12.67
N LEU A 150 -18.44 -4.49 13.17
CA LEU A 150 -18.08 -3.10 12.91
C LEU A 150 -17.79 -2.84 11.43
N VAL A 151 -17.04 -3.71 10.76
CA VAL A 151 -16.79 -3.61 9.32
C VAL A 151 -18.10 -3.77 8.54
N ALA A 152 -18.94 -4.75 8.87
CA ALA A 152 -20.22 -4.99 8.22
C ALA A 152 -21.13 -3.75 8.27
N SER A 153 -21.29 -3.16 9.45
CA SER A 153 -22.12 -1.96 9.63
C SER A 153 -21.64 -0.77 8.80
N HIS A 154 -20.33 -0.56 8.69
CA HIS A 154 -19.76 0.53 7.89
C HIS A 154 -19.80 0.25 6.39
N VAL A 155 -19.61 -1.00 5.97
CA VAL A 155 -19.78 -1.42 4.58
C VAL A 155 -21.20 -1.13 4.10
N GLN A 156 -22.21 -1.48 4.91
CA GLN A 156 -23.60 -1.18 4.60
C GLN A 156 -23.88 0.32 4.60
N LYS A 157 -23.47 1.04 5.66
CA LYS A 157 -23.70 2.49 5.82
C LYS A 157 -23.16 3.30 4.64
N TRP A 158 -22.00 2.91 4.13
CA TRP A 158 -21.27 3.65 3.10
C TRP A 158 -21.41 3.05 1.70
N ASN A 159 -22.23 2.00 1.54
CA ASN A 159 -22.41 1.24 0.32
C ASN A 159 -21.07 0.89 -0.34
N VAL A 160 -20.17 0.27 0.45
CA VAL A 160 -18.78 -0.03 0.06
C VAL A 160 -18.77 -1.15 -0.97
N ASP A 161 -18.02 -0.95 -2.06
CA ASP A 161 -17.84 -1.93 -3.13
C ASP A 161 -16.39 -2.44 -3.27
N LEU A 162 -15.46 -1.91 -2.46
CA LEU A 162 -14.07 -2.39 -2.36
C LEU A 162 -13.51 -2.15 -0.95
N ILE A 163 -12.95 -3.18 -0.32
CA ILE A 163 -12.26 -3.09 0.97
C ILE A 163 -10.75 -3.24 0.78
N ILE A 164 -9.98 -2.40 1.45
CA ILE A 164 -8.52 -2.53 1.57
C ILE A 164 -8.15 -2.60 3.05
N THR A 165 -7.24 -3.50 3.44
CA THR A 165 -6.76 -3.62 4.82
C THR A 165 -5.40 -4.31 4.90
N PHE A 166 -4.94 -4.69 6.09
CA PHE A 166 -3.72 -5.43 6.33
C PHE A 166 -3.81 -6.90 5.91
N ASP A 167 -2.67 -7.50 5.56
CA ASP A 167 -2.55 -8.96 5.51
C ASP A 167 -2.29 -9.58 6.90
N ASN A 168 -2.16 -10.91 6.92
CA ASN A 168 -1.89 -11.68 8.14
C ASN A 168 -0.53 -11.36 8.81
N GLY A 169 0.36 -10.65 8.10
CA GLY A 169 1.66 -10.19 8.59
C GLY A 169 1.58 -8.83 9.30
N GLY A 170 0.52 -8.05 9.12
CA GLY A 170 0.32 -6.79 9.83
C GLY A 170 1.46 -5.78 9.64
N VAL A 171 2.06 -5.75 8.44
CA VAL A 171 3.23 -4.98 7.99
C VAL A 171 4.53 -5.29 8.74
N SER A 172 4.56 -5.13 10.06
CA SER A 172 5.69 -5.35 10.96
C SER A 172 5.41 -6.44 12.00
N GLY A 173 4.29 -7.16 11.88
CA GLY A 173 3.85 -8.16 12.85
C GLY A 173 2.97 -7.60 13.96
N HIS A 174 2.53 -6.34 13.88
CA HIS A 174 1.72 -5.71 14.92
C HIS A 174 0.42 -6.49 15.15
N ILE A 175 0.14 -6.89 16.40
CA ILE A 175 -0.94 -7.82 16.73
C ILE A 175 -2.32 -7.25 16.35
N ASN A 176 -2.57 -5.97 16.60
CA ASN A 176 -3.82 -5.31 16.23
C ASN A 176 -4.04 -5.29 14.71
N HIS A 177 -3.00 -5.04 13.91
CA HIS A 177 -3.11 -5.03 12.44
C HIS A 177 -3.53 -6.42 11.92
N ARG A 178 -2.95 -7.46 12.52
CA ARG A 178 -3.26 -8.86 12.21
C ARG A 178 -4.68 -9.22 12.66
N ALA A 179 -5.14 -8.70 13.80
CA ALA A 179 -6.51 -8.89 14.26
C ALA A 179 -7.53 -8.16 13.36
N VAL A 180 -7.22 -6.96 12.87
CA VAL A 180 -8.02 -6.27 11.83
C VAL A 180 -8.10 -7.11 10.57
N SER A 181 -6.97 -7.65 10.09
CA SER A 181 -6.95 -8.58 8.95
C SER A 181 -7.86 -9.79 9.16
N ALA A 182 -7.80 -10.42 10.34
CA ALA A 182 -8.62 -11.57 10.68
C ALA A 182 -10.12 -11.24 10.77
N GLY A 183 -10.49 -10.10 11.37
CA GLY A 183 -11.88 -9.65 11.44
C GLY A 183 -12.47 -9.32 10.07
N VAL A 184 -11.72 -8.64 9.20
CA VAL A 184 -12.13 -8.39 7.80
C VAL A 184 -12.25 -9.71 7.03
N ARG A 185 -11.33 -10.66 7.23
CA ARG A 185 -11.44 -12.00 6.64
C ARG A 185 -12.70 -12.71 7.08
N LYS A 186 -12.99 -12.68 8.38
CA LYS A 186 -14.21 -13.27 8.93
C LYS A 186 -15.47 -12.66 8.32
N TYR A 187 -15.47 -11.34 8.08
CA TYR A 187 -16.58 -10.65 7.41
C TYR A 187 -16.81 -11.16 5.99
N ILE A 188 -15.77 -11.20 5.15
CA ILE A 188 -15.93 -11.64 3.76
C ILE A 188 -16.26 -13.13 3.64
N THR A 189 -15.80 -13.97 4.58
CA THR A 189 -16.08 -15.41 4.55
C THR A 189 -17.48 -15.74 5.04
N SER A 190 -18.03 -14.95 5.97
CA SER A 190 -19.37 -15.17 6.53
C SER A 190 -20.50 -14.44 5.79
N THR A 191 -20.17 -13.52 4.89
CA THR A 191 -21.15 -12.67 4.19
C THR A 191 -21.10 -12.93 2.68
N PRO A 192 -22.06 -13.68 2.10
CA PRO A 192 -22.03 -14.07 0.68
C PRO A 192 -21.96 -12.91 -0.31
N GLN A 193 -22.48 -11.74 0.05
CA GLN A 193 -22.52 -10.53 -0.77
C GLN A 193 -21.49 -9.48 -0.33
N ALA A 194 -20.45 -9.89 0.42
CA ALA A 194 -19.40 -8.96 0.82
C ALA A 194 -18.67 -8.39 -0.42
N PRO A 195 -18.31 -7.10 -0.40
CA PRO A 195 -17.46 -6.54 -1.44
C PRO A 195 -16.10 -7.24 -1.44
N PRO A 196 -15.41 -7.30 -2.60
CA PRO A 196 -14.06 -7.85 -2.67
C PRO A 196 -13.13 -7.09 -1.72
N ALA A 197 -12.35 -7.84 -0.94
CA ALA A 197 -11.34 -7.29 -0.04
C ALA A 197 -9.93 -7.58 -0.54
N TYR A 198 -9.02 -6.62 -0.37
CA TYR A 198 -7.62 -6.73 -0.73
C TYR A 198 -6.73 -6.36 0.45
N THR A 199 -5.64 -7.10 0.61
CA THR A 199 -4.71 -6.94 1.72
C THR A 199 -3.37 -6.39 1.25
N LEU A 200 -2.85 -5.40 1.96
CA LEU A 200 -1.49 -4.90 1.79
C LEU A 200 -0.48 -5.98 2.18
N GLN A 201 0.38 -6.34 1.22
CA GLN A 201 1.37 -7.39 1.44
C GLN A 201 2.48 -6.91 2.38
N SER A 202 2.67 -7.63 3.49
CA SER A 202 3.80 -7.50 4.39
C SER A 202 5.08 -7.98 3.74
N THR A 203 6.12 -7.15 3.78
CA THR A 203 7.45 -7.48 3.27
C THR A 203 8.50 -7.43 4.38
N PHE A 204 9.55 -8.24 4.25
CA PHE A 204 10.69 -8.20 5.17
C PHE A 204 11.43 -6.87 5.12
N LEU A 205 12.25 -6.60 6.15
CA LEU A 205 12.81 -5.27 6.44
C LEU A 205 13.60 -4.64 5.30
N LEU A 206 14.46 -5.38 4.59
CA LEU A 206 15.25 -4.79 3.50
C LEU A 206 14.36 -4.29 2.35
N ARG A 207 13.34 -5.07 1.96
CA ARG A 207 12.36 -4.65 0.93
C ARG A 207 11.48 -3.51 1.40
N LYS A 208 11.12 -3.51 2.69
CA LYS A 208 10.32 -2.44 3.32
C LYS A 208 11.01 -1.08 3.20
N TYR A 209 12.34 -1.05 3.28
CA TYR A 209 13.17 0.15 3.40
C TYR A 209 14.07 0.43 2.19
N SER A 210 13.80 -0.20 1.04
CA SER A 210 14.56 0.01 -0.20
C SER A 210 13.87 0.93 -1.20
N SER A 211 12.85 1.69 -0.77
CA SER A 211 12.18 2.72 -1.58
C SER A 211 11.78 2.19 -2.98
N LEU A 212 11.99 2.97 -4.04
CA LEU A 212 11.71 2.61 -5.42
C LEU A 212 12.52 1.41 -5.95
N ILE A 213 13.65 1.05 -5.34
CA ILE A 213 14.44 -0.11 -5.79
C ILE A 213 13.62 -1.39 -5.66
N ASP A 214 12.76 -1.49 -4.64
CA ASP A 214 11.90 -2.65 -4.45
C ASP A 214 10.79 -2.78 -5.50
N LEU A 215 10.56 -1.74 -6.31
CA LEU A 215 9.58 -1.77 -7.38
C LEU A 215 9.97 -2.80 -8.44
N ILE A 216 11.28 -3.01 -8.68
CA ILE A 216 11.80 -3.98 -9.66
C ILE A 216 11.29 -5.40 -9.34
N PRO A 217 11.62 -6.00 -8.17
CA PRO A 217 11.11 -7.35 -7.85
C PRO A 217 9.60 -7.37 -7.63
N THR A 218 8.98 -6.26 -7.20
CA THR A 218 7.53 -6.20 -6.99
C THR A 218 6.75 -6.21 -8.29
N ALA A 219 7.28 -5.63 -9.37
CA ALA A 219 6.62 -5.58 -10.67
C ALA A 219 6.69 -6.89 -11.45
N ILE A 220 7.55 -7.84 -11.06
CA ILE A 220 7.74 -9.11 -11.78
C ILE A 220 6.40 -9.86 -12.00
N PRO A 221 5.52 -10.06 -10.99
CA PRO A 221 4.22 -10.70 -11.19
C PRO A 221 3.25 -9.93 -12.08
N PHE A 222 3.53 -8.64 -12.35
CA PHE A 222 2.73 -7.76 -13.19
C PHE A 222 3.31 -7.58 -14.60
N SER A 223 4.46 -8.19 -14.91
CA SER A 223 5.20 -7.97 -16.17
C SER A 223 4.32 -8.17 -17.41
N TRP A 224 3.44 -9.18 -17.41
CA TRP A 224 2.53 -9.41 -18.53
C TRP A 224 1.51 -8.28 -18.71
N ARG A 225 0.95 -7.74 -17.62
CA ARG A 225 0.01 -6.61 -17.69
C ARG A 225 0.70 -5.34 -18.16
N ILE A 226 1.90 -5.10 -17.67
CA ILE A 226 2.71 -3.95 -18.07
C ILE A 226 3.05 -4.05 -19.56
N LEU A 227 3.47 -5.23 -20.02
CA LEU A 227 3.76 -5.45 -21.43
C LEU A 227 2.50 -5.30 -22.31
N LYS A 228 1.37 -5.90 -21.92
CA LYS A 228 0.08 -5.72 -22.61
C LYS A 228 -0.31 -4.24 -22.66
N ALA A 229 -0.11 -3.50 -21.57
CA ALA A 229 -0.42 -2.07 -21.48
C ALA A 229 0.41 -1.21 -22.45
N ILE A 230 1.69 -1.55 -22.63
CA ILE A 230 2.59 -0.87 -23.57
C ILE A 230 2.26 -1.21 -25.03
N LEU A 231 1.95 -2.49 -25.31
CA LEU A 231 1.85 -2.98 -26.69
C LEU A 231 0.46 -2.83 -27.31
N THR A 232 -0.59 -2.68 -26.51
CA THR A 232 -1.96 -2.55 -27.02
C THR A 232 -2.62 -1.26 -26.55
N SER A 233 -3.69 -0.83 -27.22
CA SER A 233 -4.55 0.24 -26.72
C SER A 233 -5.62 -0.34 -25.78
N PRO A 234 -6.08 0.40 -24.76
CA PRO A 234 -7.25 -0.01 -24.00
C PRO A 234 -8.45 -0.11 -24.94
N VAL A 235 -9.17 -1.23 -24.90
CA VAL A 235 -10.41 -1.37 -25.67
C VAL A 235 -11.39 -0.34 -25.09
N ALA A 236 -11.77 0.65 -25.90
CA ALA A 236 -12.83 1.58 -25.53
C ALA A 236 -14.10 0.75 -25.31
N SER A 237 -14.63 0.75 -24.08
CA SER A 237 -15.90 0.12 -23.78
C SER A 237 -17.00 0.82 -24.58
N ALA A 238 -17.34 0.25 -25.74
CA ALA A 238 -18.57 0.53 -26.45
C ALA A 238 -19.08 -0.80 -27.00
N ALA A 239 -20.22 -1.23 -26.45
CA ALA A 239 -21.20 -2.09 -27.10
C ALA A 239 -20.64 -3.25 -27.93
N ASP A 240 -20.29 -4.35 -27.28
CA ASP A 240 -20.75 -5.69 -27.64
C ASP A 240 -19.93 -6.73 -26.88
N GLY A 241 -20.62 -7.78 -26.42
CA GLY A 241 -20.11 -8.84 -25.56
C GLY A 241 -19.04 -9.72 -26.20
N VAL A 242 -17.86 -9.15 -26.46
CA VAL A 242 -16.65 -9.92 -26.72
C VAL A 242 -15.86 -9.95 -25.43
N HIS A 243 -16.10 -11.02 -24.65
CA HIS A 243 -15.23 -11.43 -23.57
C HIS A 243 -13.78 -11.42 -24.08
N ASP A 244 -12.90 -10.62 -23.48
CA ASP A 244 -11.46 -10.73 -23.68
C ASP A 244 -11.06 -12.14 -23.18
N LEU A 245 -10.95 -13.08 -24.13
CA LEU A 245 -10.63 -14.50 -23.94
C LEU A 245 -9.14 -14.68 -23.58
N SER A 246 -8.72 -14.04 -22.50
CA SER A 246 -7.50 -14.35 -21.77
C SER A 246 -7.91 -14.55 -20.31
N PRO A 247 -7.41 -15.57 -19.59
CA PRO A 247 -7.95 -15.97 -18.29
C PRO A 247 -7.71 -14.87 -17.25
N LEU A 248 -8.63 -13.91 -17.16
CA LEU A 248 -8.62 -12.78 -16.25
C LEU A 248 -8.79 -13.22 -14.79
N ASP A 249 -9.27 -14.44 -14.56
CA ASP A 249 -9.46 -14.98 -13.21
C ASP A 249 -8.13 -15.15 -12.45
N ALA A 250 -7.05 -15.59 -13.11
CA ALA A 250 -5.73 -15.71 -12.47
C ALA A 250 -5.10 -14.34 -12.14
N TYR A 251 -5.60 -13.27 -12.75
CA TYR A 251 -5.11 -11.91 -12.56
C TYR A 251 -5.97 -11.10 -11.58
N ASN A 252 -7.19 -11.52 -11.25
CA ASN A 252 -8.03 -10.74 -10.35
C ASN A 252 -7.50 -10.65 -8.91
N ASP A 253 -6.47 -11.42 -8.57
CA ASP A 253 -5.98 -11.53 -7.20
C ASP A 253 -4.84 -10.60 -6.83
N LYS A 254 -4.28 -9.82 -7.76
CA LYS A 254 -3.10 -8.97 -7.51
C LYS A 254 -3.27 -7.55 -8.03
N VAL A 255 -2.81 -6.59 -7.24
CA VAL A 255 -2.86 -5.15 -7.54
C VAL A 255 -1.50 -4.54 -7.26
N LEU A 256 -1.04 -3.63 -8.13
CA LEU A 256 0.12 -2.78 -7.89
C LEU A 256 -0.29 -1.33 -8.10
N LEU A 257 -0.33 -0.57 -7.01
CA LEU A 257 -0.63 0.86 -7.02
C LEU A 257 0.69 1.61 -6.84
N VAL A 258 1.04 2.48 -7.79
CA VAL A 258 2.26 3.29 -7.75
C VAL A 258 1.87 4.77 -7.68
N SER A 259 2.35 5.47 -6.65
CA SER A 259 2.02 6.87 -6.40
C SER A 259 2.90 7.82 -7.22
N PRO A 260 2.32 8.70 -8.06
CA PRO A 260 3.07 9.84 -8.57
C PRO A 260 3.52 10.77 -7.46
N TRP A 261 4.47 11.65 -7.77
CA TRP A 261 5.03 12.58 -6.79
C TRP A 261 3.96 13.47 -6.14
N ARG A 262 2.94 13.87 -6.90
CA ARG A 262 1.80 14.66 -6.38
C ARG A 262 1.06 13.94 -5.26
N THR A 263 0.74 12.65 -5.40
CA THR A 263 0.01 11.91 -4.35
C THR A 263 0.91 11.58 -3.17
N TYR A 264 2.20 11.32 -3.41
CA TYR A 264 3.19 11.21 -2.33
C TYR A 264 3.20 12.48 -1.44
N LEU A 265 3.22 13.67 -2.05
CA LEU A 265 3.20 14.93 -1.30
C LEU A 265 1.88 15.13 -0.52
N VAL A 266 0.74 14.73 -1.09
CA VAL A 266 -0.54 14.74 -0.37
C VAL A 266 -0.47 13.83 0.86
N SER A 267 0.04 12.62 0.73
CA SER A 267 0.20 11.71 1.88
C SER A 267 1.20 12.23 2.91
N ARG A 268 2.27 12.93 2.49
CA ARG A 268 3.19 13.59 3.40
C ARG A 268 2.52 14.73 4.18
N ALA A 269 1.66 15.50 3.52
CA ALA A 269 0.87 16.57 4.15
C ALA A 269 -0.24 16.03 5.07
N ALA A 270 -0.78 14.86 4.75
CA ALA A 270 -1.72 14.16 5.62
C ALA A 270 -1.00 13.60 6.86
N PHE A 271 0.17 12.97 6.68
CA PHE A 271 0.99 12.54 7.81
C PHE A 271 1.45 13.72 8.68
N SER A 272 1.66 14.91 8.10
CA SER A 272 2.02 16.09 8.89
C SER A 272 0.96 16.54 9.90
N GLN A 273 -0.26 16.01 9.81
CA GLN A 273 -1.31 16.23 10.81
C GLN A 273 -1.17 15.32 12.04
N HIS A 274 -0.42 14.22 11.94
CA HIS A 274 -0.13 13.31 13.06
C HIS A 274 1.04 13.79 13.91
N ALA A 275 0.91 14.98 14.48
CA ALA A 275 1.97 15.60 15.27
C ALA A 275 2.44 14.70 16.43
N SER A 276 1.55 13.92 17.05
CA SER A 276 1.91 12.98 18.12
C SER A 276 2.70 11.75 17.65
N GLN A 277 2.69 11.45 16.36
CA GLN A 277 3.33 10.26 15.78
C GLN A 277 4.67 10.58 15.11
N TYR A 278 5.10 11.85 15.11
CA TYR A 278 6.39 12.22 14.56
C TYR A 278 7.54 11.75 15.45
N SER A 279 8.42 10.97 14.84
CA SER A 279 9.72 10.59 15.39
C SER A 279 10.77 10.58 14.28
N TRP A 280 12.05 10.45 14.66
CA TRP A 280 13.16 10.41 13.71
C TRP A 280 13.08 9.20 12.78
N ASP A 281 12.67 8.04 13.30
CA ASP A 281 12.52 6.80 12.53
C ASP A 281 11.32 6.88 11.58
N ARG A 282 10.22 7.53 11.99
CA ARG A 282 9.09 7.83 11.10
C ARG A 282 9.48 8.80 10.00
N SER A 283 10.28 9.82 10.31
CA SER A 283 10.81 10.76 9.31
C SER A 283 11.63 10.04 8.24
N PHE A 284 12.44 9.05 8.64
CA PHE A 284 13.18 8.20 7.73
C PHE A 284 12.25 7.27 6.93
N TYR A 285 11.29 6.64 7.61
CA TYR A 285 10.27 5.78 7.01
C TYR A 285 9.54 6.49 5.86
N LEU A 286 9.09 7.73 6.07
CA LEU A 286 8.34 8.50 5.08
C LEU A 286 9.12 8.80 3.79
N VAL A 287 10.44 8.62 3.78
CA VAL A 287 11.31 8.82 2.61
C VAL A 287 11.66 7.48 1.97
N ILE A 288 12.15 6.54 2.78
CA ILE A 288 12.79 5.33 2.28
C ILE A 288 11.89 4.11 2.30
N SER A 289 10.72 4.17 2.95
CA SER A 289 9.79 3.05 2.91
C SER A 289 9.15 2.93 1.54
N ARG A 290 9.17 1.73 0.98
CA ARG A 290 8.46 1.43 -0.27
C ARG A 290 6.95 1.71 -0.18
N TYR A 291 6.35 1.61 1.00
CA TYR A 291 4.90 1.80 1.19
C TYR A 291 4.45 3.25 0.96
N MET A 292 5.37 4.21 1.01
CA MET A 292 5.09 5.60 0.61
C MET A 292 4.99 5.77 -0.91
N TRP A 293 5.62 4.87 -1.67
CA TRP A 293 5.76 4.99 -3.12
C TRP A 293 4.80 4.05 -3.86
N PHE A 294 4.62 2.83 -3.37
CA PHE A 294 3.75 1.85 -4.00
C PHE A 294 3.25 0.77 -3.03
N ASN A 295 2.04 0.31 -3.27
CA ASN A 295 1.41 -0.79 -2.55
C ASN A 295 1.19 -1.94 -3.52
N ASN A 296 1.62 -3.16 -3.15
CA ASN A 296 1.14 -4.36 -3.82
C ASN A 296 0.14 -5.05 -2.90
N LEU A 297 -1.06 -5.27 -3.41
CA LEU A 297 -2.17 -5.86 -2.69
C LEU A 297 -2.49 -7.23 -3.28
N ASN A 298 -2.92 -8.15 -2.43
CA ASN A 298 -3.48 -9.42 -2.87
C ASN A 298 -4.96 -9.50 -2.49
N LYS A 299 -5.80 -10.11 -3.31
CA LYS A 299 -7.19 -10.39 -2.96
C LYS A 299 -7.20 -11.30 -1.73
N MET A 300 -8.00 -10.93 -0.74
CA MET A 300 -8.17 -11.71 0.46
C MET A 300 -8.91 -13.00 0.11
N VAL A 301 -8.32 -14.14 0.45
CA VAL A 301 -8.91 -15.45 0.17
C VAL A 301 -9.91 -15.79 1.27
N VAL A 302 -11.13 -16.11 0.83
CA VAL A 302 -12.26 -16.60 1.63
C VAL A 302 -11.91 -17.92 2.31
#